data_AF-A0A9W9TTI3-F1
#
_entry.id   AF-A0A9W9TTI3-F1
#
_cell.length_a   1.000
_cell.length_b   1.000
_cell.length_c   1.000
_cell.angle_alpha   90.00
_cell.angle_beta   90.00
_cell.angle_gamma   90.00
#
_symmetry.space_group_name_H-M   'P 1'
#
loop_
_entity.id
_entity.type
_entity.pdbx_description
1 polymer ?
#
loop_
_entity_poly.entity_id
_entity_poly.type
_entity_poly.pdbx_seq_one_letter_code
_entity_poly.pdbx_strand_id
1 'polypeptide(L)'
;SLSTFHLGPLCRRTGLCASFCLRNLEATCNILRKCSGMTPCARCVAEACQCKYEPNRDRRRKAHTAELLSFHAALCRTAAKLRAGTPEEITWLIWKIQSLPTDQQVVSYLVNGY
;
A
#
# COMPACT_ATOMS: atom_id res chain seq x y z
N SER A 1 -3.23 -30.85 35.47
CA SER A 1 -1.95 -30.13 35.41
C SER A 1 -1.59 -29.85 33.96
N LEU A 2 -1.81 -28.62 33.50
CA LEU A 2 -1.43 -28.19 32.14
C LEU A 2 0.06 -27.82 32.13
N SER A 3 0.89 -28.63 31.47
CA SER A 3 2.29 -28.28 31.21
C SER A 3 2.36 -27.43 29.95
N THR A 4 2.48 -26.12 30.13
CA THR A 4 2.71 -25.15 29.06
C THR A 4 4.15 -25.32 28.55
N PHE A 5 4.33 -26.03 27.44
CA PHE A 5 5.62 -26.06 26.75
C PHE A 5 5.83 -24.75 25.99
N HIS A 6 6.63 -23.84 26.58
CA HIS A 6 7.18 -22.69 25.89
C HIS A 6 8.23 -23.15 24.86
N LEU A 7 7.79 -23.47 23.65
CA LEU A 7 8.67 -23.68 22.49
C LEU A 7 8.80 -22.37 21.68
N GLY A 8 9.51 -21.40 22.25
CA GLY A 8 10.27 -20.41 21.49
C GLY A 8 11.70 -20.41 22.05
N PRO A 9 12.79 -20.24 21.26
CA PRO A 9 12.93 -19.69 19.90
C PRO A 9 13.75 -20.59 18.95
N LEU A 10 13.59 -21.91 18.99
CA LEU A 10 14.41 -22.86 18.20
C LEU A 10 14.01 -22.97 16.71
N CYS A 11 12.82 -22.53 16.31
CA CYS A 11 12.32 -22.67 14.92
C CYS A 11 12.95 -21.64 13.93
N ARG A 12 13.92 -20.81 14.36
CA ARG A 12 14.44 -19.72 13.51
C ARG A 12 15.59 -20.11 12.56
N ARG A 13 16.19 -21.31 12.67
CA ARG A 13 17.49 -21.57 12.01
C ARG A 13 17.65 -22.81 11.12
N THR A 14 16.69 -23.74 11.05
CA THR A 14 17.00 -25.07 10.47
C THR A 14 16.08 -25.58 9.36
N GLY A 15 15.04 -24.85 8.95
CA GLY A 15 14.13 -25.35 7.89
C GLY A 15 13.37 -26.64 8.25
N LEU A 16 13.48 -27.11 9.50
CA LEU A 16 12.88 -28.36 10.00
C LEU A 16 11.41 -28.22 10.41
N CYS A 17 10.83 -27.01 10.41
CA CYS A 17 9.45 -26.80 10.86
C CYS A 17 8.40 -27.33 9.86
N ALA A 18 8.75 -27.56 8.58
CA ALA A 18 7.82 -28.12 7.60
C ALA A 18 7.45 -29.60 7.89
N SER A 19 8.41 -30.41 8.32
CA SER A 19 8.20 -31.84 8.61
C SER A 19 7.64 -32.11 10.01
N PHE A 20 7.70 -31.13 10.92
CA PHE A 20 7.14 -31.23 12.28
C PHE A 20 5.67 -30.82 12.33
N CYS A 21 5.24 -29.84 11.52
CA CYS A 21 3.83 -29.43 11.46
C CYS A 21 2.94 -30.46 10.74
N LEU A 22 3.49 -31.25 9.80
CA LEU A 22 2.73 -32.28 9.07
C LEU A 22 2.32 -33.50 9.93
N ARG A 23 2.91 -33.69 11.12
CA ARG A 23 2.64 -34.86 11.97
C ARG A 23 1.61 -34.64 13.08
N ASN A 24 1.15 -33.41 13.29
CA ASN A 24 0.15 -33.10 14.32
C ASN A 24 -0.91 -32.17 13.73
N LEU A 25 -2.11 -32.68 13.51
CA LEU A 25 -3.25 -31.99 12.90
C LEU A 25 -3.76 -30.78 13.73
N GLU A 26 -3.24 -30.60 14.96
CA GLU A 26 -3.65 -29.55 15.91
C GLU A 26 -2.55 -28.52 16.21
N ALA A 27 -1.34 -28.68 15.65
CA ALA A 27 -0.27 -27.72 15.85
C ALA A 27 -0.40 -26.56 14.85
N THR A 28 -1.24 -25.57 15.16
CA THR A 28 -1.28 -24.32 14.40
C THR A 28 0.12 -23.71 14.35
N CYS A 29 0.66 -23.56 13.14
CA CYS A 29 1.93 -22.92 12.88
C CYS A 29 1.86 -21.44 13.33
N ASN A 30 2.25 -21.17 14.58
CA ASN A 30 2.32 -19.83 15.16
C ASN A 30 3.51 -19.01 14.62
N ILE A 31 3.94 -19.26 13.39
CA ILE A 31 4.96 -18.47 12.73
C ILE A 31 4.28 -17.24 12.14
N LEU A 32 4.38 -16.12 12.85
CA LEU A 32 3.89 -14.85 12.37
C LEU A 32 4.85 -14.28 11.32
N ARG A 33 4.42 -14.28 10.05
CA ARG A 33 5.21 -13.74 8.93
C ARG A 33 4.71 -12.36 8.55
N LYS A 34 5.67 -11.48 8.26
CA LYS A 34 5.40 -10.13 7.77
C LYS A 34 5.11 -10.19 6.27
N CYS A 35 4.03 -9.56 5.84
CA CYS A 35 3.74 -9.34 4.44
C CYS A 35 3.77 -7.85 4.10
N SER A 36 4.43 -7.56 2.99
CA SER A 36 4.38 -6.27 2.31
C SER A 36 3.32 -6.36 1.21
N GLY A 37 2.06 -6.09 1.55
CA GLY A 37 0.95 -6.09 0.61
C GLY A 37 -0.36 -6.64 1.19
N MET A 38 -1.19 -7.21 0.31
CA MET A 38 -2.51 -7.78 0.66
C MET A 38 -2.34 -9.03 1.53
N THR A 39 -3.09 -9.11 2.63
CA THR A 39 -3.16 -10.28 3.50
C THR A 39 -4.39 -11.13 3.19
N PRO A 40 -4.26 -12.46 3.12
CA PRO A 40 -3.01 -13.23 3.26
C PRO A 40 -2.13 -13.10 2.00
N CYS A 41 -0.82 -12.87 2.16
CA CYS A 41 0.07 -12.82 1.01
C CYS A 41 0.44 -14.24 0.56
N ALA A 42 0.80 -14.43 -0.72
CA ALA A 42 1.06 -15.74 -1.33
C ALA A 42 2.04 -16.60 -0.51
N ARG A 43 3.03 -15.98 0.15
CA ARG A 43 3.97 -16.67 1.03
C ARG A 43 3.31 -17.23 2.29
N CYS A 44 2.41 -16.50 2.94
CA CYS A 44 1.67 -17.02 4.10
C CYS A 44 0.75 -18.18 3.70
N VAL A 45 0.12 -18.06 2.53
CA VAL A 45 -0.76 -19.11 1.98
C VAL A 45 0.05 -20.38 1.70
N ALA A 46 1.21 -20.24 1.04
CA ALA A 46 2.09 -21.36 0.72
C ALA A 46 2.71 -22.02 1.96
N GLU A 47 3.04 -21.24 2.99
CA GLU A 47 3.67 -21.73 4.23
C GLU A 47 2.66 -22.09 5.34
N ALA A 48 1.34 -21.98 5.07
CA ALA A 48 0.27 -22.18 6.05
C ALA A 48 0.54 -21.47 7.40
N CYS A 49 0.99 -20.21 7.33
CA CYS A 49 1.43 -19.45 8.50
C CYS A 49 0.60 -18.17 8.72
N GLN A 50 0.62 -17.65 9.95
CA GLN A 50 -0.13 -16.44 10.28
C GLN A 50 0.48 -15.21 9.61
N CYS A 51 -0.41 -14.37 9.06
CA CYS A 51 -0.04 -13.25 8.22
C CYS A 51 -0.20 -11.92 8.97
N LYS A 52 0.90 -11.19 9.19
CA LYS A 52 0.87 -9.85 9.78
C LYS A 52 1.08 -8.79 8.71
N TYR A 53 0.08 -7.93 8.55
CA TYR A 53 0.24 -6.68 7.81
C TYR A 53 1.01 -5.66 8.66
N GLU A 54 2.10 -5.11 8.12
CA GLU A 54 2.81 -3.98 8.73
C GLU A 54 2.57 -2.71 7.89
N PRO A 55 1.50 -1.93 8.19
CA PRO A 55 1.16 -0.74 7.41
C PRO A 55 2.32 0.25 7.33
N ASN A 56 3.14 0.32 8.37
CA ASN A 56 4.28 1.23 8.42
C ASN A 56 5.38 0.93 7.40
N ARG A 57 5.51 -0.33 6.96
CA ARG A 57 6.55 -0.77 6.02
C ARG A 57 6.09 -0.86 4.58
N ASP A 58 4.80 -0.70 4.32
CA ASP A 58 4.23 -0.76 2.98
C ASP A 58 4.43 0.58 2.24
N ARG A 59 5.70 0.88 1.91
CA ARG A 59 6.08 2.12 1.23
C ARG A 59 5.39 2.27 -0.11
N ARG A 60 5.17 1.16 -0.85
CA ARG A 60 4.51 1.17 -2.16
C ARG A 60 3.05 1.61 -2.03
N ARG A 61 2.30 1.01 -1.11
CA ARG A 61 0.90 1.38 -0.90
C ARG A 61 0.77 2.81 -0.37
N LYS A 62 1.65 3.22 0.55
CA LYS A 62 1.69 4.62 1.04
C LYS A 62 1.94 5.61 -0.09
N ALA A 63 2.93 5.34 -0.97
CA ALA A 63 3.22 6.19 -2.11
C ALA A 63 2.02 6.28 -3.07
N HIS A 64 1.40 5.14 -3.39
CA HIS A 64 0.22 5.10 -4.25
C HIS A 64 -0.97 5.86 -3.64
N THR A 65 -1.24 5.68 -2.35
CA THR A 65 -2.30 6.43 -1.65
C THR A 65 -2.00 7.93 -1.62
N ALA A 66 -0.75 8.33 -1.37
CA ALA A 66 -0.35 9.74 -1.39
C ALA A 66 -0.53 10.35 -2.78
N GLU A 67 -0.13 9.63 -3.83
CA GLU A 67 -0.33 10.03 -5.22
C GLU A 67 -1.82 10.19 -5.56
N LEU A 68 -2.66 9.21 -5.20
CA LEU A 68 -4.10 9.28 -5.42
C LEU A 68 -4.74 10.48 -4.71
N LEU A 69 -4.33 10.77 -3.46
CA LEU A 69 -4.81 11.93 -2.71
C LEU A 69 -4.38 13.25 -3.37
N SER A 70 -3.15 13.32 -3.89
CA SER A 70 -2.67 14.48 -4.63
C SER A 70 -3.50 14.74 -5.89
N PHE A 71 -3.84 13.69 -6.64
CA PHE A 71 -4.73 13.79 -7.81
C PHE A 71 -6.14 14.24 -7.42
N HIS A 72 -6.72 13.68 -6.37
CA HIS A 72 -8.03 14.08 -5.88
C HIS A 72 -8.05 15.56 -5.48
N ALA A 73 -7.04 16.02 -4.75
CA ALA A 73 -6.91 17.44 -4.38
C ALA A 73 -6.79 18.35 -5.62
N ALA A 74 -6.01 17.94 -6.62
CA ALA A 74 -5.88 18.68 -7.88
C ALA A 74 -7.23 18.80 -8.61
N LEU A 75 -7.98 17.70 -8.71
CA LEU A 75 -9.33 17.69 -9.31
C LEU A 75 -10.29 18.62 -8.57
N CYS A 76 -10.30 18.58 -7.23
CA CYS A 76 -11.12 19.47 -6.43
C CYS A 76 -10.78 20.95 -6.66
N ARG A 77 -9.48 21.30 -6.70
CA ARG A 77 -9.04 22.68 -6.98
C ARG A 77 -9.44 23.14 -8.37
N THR A 78 -9.20 22.32 -9.39
CA THR A 78 -9.61 22.64 -10.76
C THR A 78 -11.12 22.80 -10.88
N ALA A 79 -11.90 21.90 -10.28
CA ALA A 79 -13.36 22.02 -10.26
C ALA A 79 -13.83 23.30 -9.54
N ALA A 80 -13.19 23.67 -8.42
CA ALA A 80 -13.48 24.93 -7.73
C ALA A 80 -13.15 26.15 -8.60
N LYS A 81 -11.98 26.16 -9.25
CA LYS A 81 -11.57 27.22 -10.19
C LYS A 81 -12.54 27.36 -11.36
N LEU A 82 -13.02 26.25 -11.92
CA LEU A 82 -14.00 26.28 -13.01
C LEU A 82 -15.40 26.76 -12.58
N ARG A 83 -15.79 26.54 -11.32
CA ARG A 83 -17.10 26.98 -10.79
C ARG A 83 -17.11 28.44 -10.37
N ALA A 84 -16.01 28.95 -9.84
CA ALA A 84 -15.95 30.26 -9.19
C ALA A 84 -14.98 31.25 -9.85
N GLY A 85 -14.12 30.79 -10.77
CA GLY A 85 -13.14 31.63 -11.44
C GLY A 85 -13.77 32.53 -12.49
N THR A 86 -13.10 33.65 -12.78
CA THR A 86 -13.55 34.55 -13.85
C THR A 86 -13.28 33.92 -15.23
N PRO A 87 -13.97 34.37 -16.29
CA PRO A 87 -13.69 33.91 -17.65
C PRO A 87 -12.21 34.02 -18.02
N GLU A 88 -11.54 35.10 -17.62
CA GLU A 88 -10.12 35.35 -17.90
C GLU A 88 -9.22 34.32 -17.21
N GLU A 89 -9.49 34.01 -15.93
CA GLU A 89 -8.74 33.01 -15.19
C GLU A 89 -8.91 31.61 -15.79
N ILE A 90 -10.14 31.28 -16.22
CA ILE A 90 -10.46 30.00 -16.85
C ILE A 90 -9.77 29.91 -18.22
N THR A 91 -9.84 30.95 -19.04
CA THR A 91 -9.15 31.00 -20.34
C THR A 91 -7.64 30.88 -20.16
N TRP A 92 -7.06 31.57 -19.18
CA TRP A 92 -5.63 31.46 -18.88
C TRP A 92 -5.25 30.03 -18.46
N LEU A 93 -6.07 29.39 -17.62
CA LEU A 93 -5.85 27.99 -17.22
C LEU A 93 -5.88 27.05 -18.42
N ILE A 94 -6.87 27.17 -19.30
CA ILE A 94 -7.00 26.35 -20.51
C ILE A 94 -5.79 26.55 -21.41
N TRP A 95 -5.43 27.81 -21.68
CA TRP A 95 -4.26 28.15 -22.49
C TRP A 95 -2.98 27.54 -21.89
N LYS A 96 -2.81 27.64 -20.56
CA LYS A 96 -1.63 27.11 -19.89
C LYS A 96 -1.54 25.60 -20.03
N ILE A 97 -2.65 24.88 -19.85
CA ILE A 97 -2.71 23.42 -20.05
C ILE A 97 -2.34 23.05 -21.50
N GLN A 98 -2.89 23.76 -22.48
CA GLN A 98 -2.63 23.51 -23.90
C GLN A 98 -1.20 23.87 -24.33
N SER A 99 -0.55 24.79 -23.62
CA SER A 99 0.83 25.19 -23.90
C SER A 99 1.87 24.16 -23.44
N LEU A 100 1.48 23.19 -22.60
CA LEU A 100 2.41 22.20 -22.07
C LEU A 100 2.60 21.06 -23.08
N PRO A 101 3.85 20.67 -23.40
CA PRO A 101 4.11 19.72 -24.48
C PRO A 101 3.82 18.26 -24.12
N THR A 102 3.55 17.94 -22.84
CA THR A 102 3.29 16.56 -22.41
C THR A 102 2.21 16.48 -21.34
N ASP A 103 1.45 15.39 -21.35
CA ASP A 103 0.45 15.08 -20.33
C ASP A 103 1.06 15.03 -18.92
N GLN A 104 2.30 14.54 -18.79
CA GLN A 104 3.01 14.49 -17.51
C GLN A 104 3.26 15.89 -16.93
N GLN A 105 3.56 16.87 -17.78
CA GLN A 105 3.73 18.25 -17.33
C GLN A 105 2.40 18.89 -16.97
N VAL A 106 1.33 18.60 -17.72
CA VAL A 106 -0.04 19.03 -17.37
C VAL A 106 -0.43 18.50 -16.00
N VAL A 107 -0.22 17.20 -15.78
CA VAL A 107 -0.47 16.54 -14.48
C VAL A 107 0.34 17.20 -13.37
N SER A 108 1.65 17.39 -13.56
CA SER A 108 2.52 18.03 -12.57
C SER A 108 2.05 19.44 -12.21
N TYR A 109 1.72 20.25 -13.23
CA TYR A 109 1.20 21.60 -13.06
C TYR A 109 -0.10 21.64 -12.23
N LEU A 110 -1.06 20.77 -12.54
CA LEU A 110 -2.33 20.70 -11.81
C LEU A 110 -2.17 20.18 -10.37
N VAL A 111 -1.32 19.17 -10.18
CA VAL A 111 -1.03 18.59 -8.86
C VAL A 111 -0.31 19.59 -7.95
N ASN A 112 0.57 20.43 -8.50
CA ASN A 112 1.27 21.46 -7.74
C ASN A 112 0.40 22.68 -7.43
N GLY A 113 -0.81 22.77 -8.00
CA GLY A 113 -1.78 23.82 -7.68
C GLY A 113 -1.53 25.13 -8.42
N TYR A 114 -1.04 25.00 -9.67
CA TYR A 114 -0.60 26.07 -10.59
C TYR A 114 0.83 26.53 -10.36
#